data_AF-A0A0F9BJN3-F1
#
_entry.id   AF-A0A0F9BJN3-F1
#
_cell.length_a   1.000
_cell.length_b   1.000
_cell.length_c   1.000
_cell.angle_alpha   90.00
_cell.angle_beta   90.00
_cell.angle_gamma   90.00
#
_symmetry.space_group_name_H-M   'P 1'
#
loop_
_entity.id
_entity.type
_entity.pdbx_description
1 polymer ?
#
loop_
_entity_poly.entity_id
_entity_poly.type
_entity_poly.pdbx_seq_one_letter_code
_entity_poly.pdbx_strand_id
1 'polypeptide(L)' 'MSWTLSTSGAAIFKAGDGANTTATLSGSIMDKWSDQAEGQIATITRKDWVADYSGVTTNFKPVLDDAVSDIVAMRIIM' A
#
# COMPACT_ATOMS: atom_id res chain seq x y z
N MET A 1 -2.39 -8.76 -2.28
CA MET A 1 -3.84 -8.92 -2.07
C MET A 1 -4.34 -7.51 -1.84
N SER A 2 -5.14 -6.94 -2.75
CA SER A 2 -5.02 -5.51 -3.13
C SER A 2 -5.00 -4.44 -2.05
N TRP A 3 -5.41 -4.66 -0.80
CA TRP A 3 -5.36 -3.66 0.28
C TRP A 3 -5.36 -4.36 1.66
N THR A 4 -4.42 -5.28 1.88
CA THR A 4 -4.35 -6.07 3.14
C THR A 4 -3.59 -5.33 4.22
N LEU A 5 -2.45 -4.74 3.84
CA LEU A 5 -1.58 -4.04 4.77
C LEU A 5 -1.94 -2.56 4.93
N SER A 6 -2.65 -1.99 3.95
CA SER A 6 -3.05 -0.58 3.90
C SER A 6 -4.37 -0.36 3.15
N THR A 7 -4.78 0.89 2.95
CA THR A 7 -5.99 1.27 2.20
C THR A 7 -5.70 2.24 1.05
N SER A 8 -6.52 2.19 0.01
CA SER A 8 -6.42 3.11 -1.13
C SER A 8 -6.59 4.57 -0.71
N GLY A 9 -7.45 4.83 0.28
CA GLY A 9 -7.64 6.16 0.86
C GLY A 9 -6.37 6.72 1.49
N ALA A 10 -5.61 5.90 2.22
CA ALA A 10 -4.34 6.32 2.81
C ALA A 10 -3.30 6.68 1.73
N ALA A 11 -3.18 5.87 0.68
CA ALA A 11 -2.26 6.13 -0.42
C ALA A 11 -2.63 7.41 -1.21
N ILE A 12 -3.93 7.62 -1.48
CA ILE A 12 -4.41 8.83 -2.18
C ILE A 12 -4.19 10.08 -1.32
N PHE A 13 -4.50 10.00 -0.02
CA PHE A 13 -4.28 11.11 0.91
C PHE A 13 -2.81 11.53 0.94
N LYS A 14 -1.88 10.56 0.96
CA LYS A 14 -0.44 10.81 0.93
C LYS A 14 0.07 11.34 -0.42
N ALA A 15 -0.54 10.94 -1.53
CA ALA A 15 -0.22 11.48 -2.85
C ALA A 15 -0.59 12.98 -2.98
N GLY A 16 -1.62 13.42 -2.25
CA GLY A 16 -1.99 14.83 -2.13
C GLY A 16 -2.33 15.47 -3.47
N ASP A 17 -1.90 16.72 -3.65
CA ASP A 17 -2.18 17.52 -4.87
C ASP A 17 -1.49 16.96 -6.13
N GLY A 18 -0.45 16.14 -5.95
CA GLY A 18 0.23 15.45 -7.06
C GLY A 18 -0.55 14.25 -7.59
N ALA A 19 -1.69 13.89 -7.01
CA ALA A 19 -2.35 12.65 -7.33
C ALA A 19 -2.90 12.61 -8.77
N ASN A 20 -2.46 11.62 -9.55
CA ASN A 20 -2.97 11.37 -10.89
C ASN A 20 -4.42 10.87 -10.83
N THR A 21 -5.37 11.75 -11.12
CA THR A 21 -6.81 11.48 -11.03
C THR A 21 -7.28 10.31 -11.91
N THR A 22 -6.59 10.07 -13.03
CA THR A 22 -6.88 8.92 -13.90
C THR A 22 -6.51 7.61 -13.21
N ALA A 23 -5.38 7.59 -12.51
CA ALA A 23 -4.94 6.44 -11.74
C ALA A 23 -5.80 6.22 -10.49
N THR A 24 -6.14 7.28 -9.75
CA THR A 24 -6.95 7.15 -8.52
C THR A 24 -8.39 6.71 -8.77
N LEU A 25 -8.93 6.98 -9.97
CA LEU A 25 -10.25 6.48 -10.40
C LEU A 25 -10.21 5.05 -10.92
N SER A 26 -9.01 4.48 -11.14
CA SER A 26 -8.85 3.13 -11.67
C SER A 26 -8.52 2.13 -10.55
N GLY A 27 -9.55 1.42 -10.09
CA GLY A 27 -9.39 0.37 -9.09
C GLY A 27 -8.37 -0.70 -9.48
N SER A 28 -8.32 -1.11 -10.75
CA SER A 28 -7.40 -2.15 -11.22
C SER A 28 -5.93 -1.70 -11.25
N ILE A 29 -5.65 -0.41 -11.53
CA ILE A 29 -4.30 0.14 -11.45
C ILE A 29 -3.85 0.22 -9.99
N MET A 30 -4.71 0.77 -9.15
CA MET A 30 -4.48 0.92 -7.71
C MET A 30 -4.24 -0.43 -7.02
N ASP A 31 -5.05 -1.43 -7.35
CA ASP A 31 -4.91 -2.79 -6.84
C ASP A 31 -3.57 -3.42 -7.24
N LYS A 32 -3.18 -3.27 -8.50
CA LYS A 32 -1.88 -3.76 -9.00
C LYS A 32 -0.71 -3.11 -8.27
N TRP A 33 -0.79 -1.80 -8.00
CA TRP A 33 0.28 -1.10 -7.28
C TRP A 33 0.37 -1.52 -5.83
N SER A 34 -0.76 -1.73 -5.18
CA SER A 34 -0.78 -2.24 -3.81
C SER A 34 -0.24 -3.67 -3.73
N ASP A 35 -0.67 -4.57 -4.62
CA ASP A 35 -0.11 -5.93 -4.69
C ASP A 35 1.42 -5.92 -4.85
N GLN A 36 1.94 -5.02 -5.67
CA GLN A 36 3.38 -4.85 -5.86
C GLN A 36 4.05 -4.25 -4.62
N ALA A 37 3.42 -3.30 -3.94
CA ALA A 37 3.96 -2.69 -2.71
C ALA A 37 4.02 -3.71 -1.56
N GLU A 38 2.96 -4.49 -1.37
CA GLU A 38 2.91 -5.57 -0.38
C GLU A 38 3.96 -6.64 -0.67
N GLY A 39 4.08 -7.07 -1.94
CA GLY A 39 5.10 -8.03 -2.37
C GLY A 39 6.53 -7.47 -2.19
N GLN A 40 6.72 -6.17 -2.43
CA GLN A 40 8.01 -5.51 -2.22
C GLN A 40 8.40 -5.49 -0.73
N ILE A 41 7.48 -5.11 0.16
CA ILE A 41 7.71 -5.13 1.61
C ILE A 41 8.04 -6.54 2.07
N ALA A 42 7.26 -7.54 1.65
CA ALA A 42 7.50 -8.94 1.99
C ALA A 42 8.89 -9.43 1.55
N THR A 43 9.32 -9.01 0.36
CA THR A 43 10.65 -9.34 -0.19
C THR A 43 11.77 -8.69 0.62
N ILE A 44 11.65 -7.39 0.94
CA ILE A 44 12.67 -6.64 1.68
C ILE A 44 12.86 -7.20 3.09
N THR A 45 11.76 -7.47 3.79
CA THR A 45 11.79 -7.97 5.17
C THR A 45 11.98 -9.48 5.25
N ARG A 46 11.94 -10.19 4.11
CA ARG A 46 11.97 -11.65 4.01
C ARG A 46 10.90 -12.32 4.88
N LYS A 47 9.71 -11.70 4.94
CA LYS A 47 8.58 -12.17 5.74
C LYS A 47 7.28 -11.88 5.02
N ASP A 48 6.39 -12.88 4.96
CA ASP A 48 5.06 -12.70 4.39
C ASP A 48 4.13 -12.01 5.40
N TRP A 49 4.11 -10.68 5.36
CA TRP A 49 3.25 -9.88 6.22
C TRP A 49 1.77 -9.95 5.83
N VAL A 50 1.47 -10.29 4.58
CA VAL A 50 0.09 -10.40 4.08
C VAL A 50 -0.56 -11.63 4.69
N ALA A 51 0.12 -12.78 4.63
CA ALA A 51 -0.35 -14.01 5.27
C ALA A 51 -0.40 -13.90 6.80
N ASP A 52 0.59 -13.25 7.41
CA ASP A 52 0.71 -13.14 8.87
C ASP A 52 -0.08 -11.96 9.48
N TYR A 53 -0.82 -11.17 8.68
CA TYR A 53 -1.37 -9.88 9.13
C TYR A 53 -2.30 -9.98 10.36
N SER A 54 -3.01 -11.10 10.50
CA SER A 54 -3.87 -11.39 11.65
C SER A 54 -3.09 -11.52 12.97
N GLY A 55 -1.84 -11.99 12.91
CA GLY A 55 -0.94 -12.15 14.05
C GLY A 55 -0.04 -10.93 14.31
N VAL A 56 -0.07 -9.91 13.45
CA VAL A 56 0.69 -8.67 13.66
C VAL A 56 0.12 -7.90 14.84
N THR A 57 0.98 -7.43 15.73
CA THR A 57 0.56 -6.62 16.89
C THR A 57 -0.08 -5.31 16.44
N THR A 58 -1.07 -4.83 17.20
CA THR A 58 -1.79 -3.59 16.88
C THR A 58 -0.84 -2.40 16.71
N ASN A 59 0.27 -2.36 17.43
CA ASN A 59 1.25 -1.27 17.36
C ASN A 59 2.11 -1.31 16.08
N PHE A 60 2.24 -2.46 15.42
CA PHE A 60 3.07 -2.60 14.23
C PHE A 60 2.27 -2.49 12.93
N LYS A 61 0.94 -2.69 12.99
CA LYS A 61 0.06 -2.50 11.82
C LYS A 61 0.16 -1.09 11.20
N PRO A 62 0.22 0.01 11.96
CA PRO A 62 0.43 1.35 11.39
C PRO A 62 1.75 1.48 10.61
N VAL A 63 2.80 0.78 11.01
CA VAL A 63 4.10 0.82 10.32
C VAL A 63 4.00 0.16 8.94
N LEU A 64 3.28 -0.97 8.85
CA LEU A 64 3.01 -1.64 7.58
C LEU A 64 2.08 -0.82 6.69
N ASP A 65 1.06 -0.20 7.28
CA ASP A 65 0.15 0.72 6.59
C ASP A 65 0.91 1.90 6.00
N ASP A 66 1.77 2.53 6.80
CA ASP A 66 2.58 3.66 6.34
C ASP A 66 3.51 3.26 5.19
N ALA A 67 4.25 2.16 5.34
CA ALA A 67 5.21 1.73 4.34
C ALA A 67 4.54 1.37 3.01
N VAL A 68 3.40 0.67 3.03
CA VAL A 68 2.68 0.31 1.81
C VAL A 68 2.03 1.53 1.17
N SER A 69 1.36 2.38 1.96
CA SER A 69 0.73 3.60 1.43
C SER A 69 1.75 4.58 0.85
N ASP A 70 2.96 4.70 1.41
CA ASP A 70 4.04 5.54 0.86
C ASP A 70 4.51 5.05 -0.51
N ILE A 71 4.72 3.74 -0.65
CA ILE A 71 5.14 3.14 -1.92
C ILE A 71 4.07 3.34 -2.99
N VAL A 72 2.80 3.17 -2.64
CA VAL A 72 1.71 3.38 -3.60
C VAL A 72 1.52 4.87 -3.91
N ALA A 73 1.61 5.76 -2.92
CA ALA A 73 1.52 7.21 -3.11
C ALA A 73 2.59 7.73 -4.08
N MET A 74 3.83 7.27 -3.96
CA MET A 74 4.90 7.62 -4.91
C MET A 74 4.56 7.25 -6.36
N ARG A 75 3.80 6.17 -6.58
CA ARG A 75 3.37 5.72 -7.91
C ARG A 75 2.15 6.50 -8.41
N ILE A 76 1.28 6.95 -7.51
CA ILE A 76 0.13 7.80 -7.83
C ILE A 76 0.55 9.18 -8.32
N ILE A 77 1.65 9.74 -7.82
CA ILE A 77 2.13 11.09 -8.19
C ILE A 77 2.68 11.16 -9.63
N MET A 78 2.93 10.01 -10.26
CA MET A 78 3.60 9.90 -11.56
C MET A 78 2.72 10.31 -12.76
#